data_AF-A0A7C9KTU3-F1
#
_entry.id   AF-A0A7C9KTU3-F1
#
_cell.length_a   1.000
_cell.length_b   1.000
_cell.length_c   1.000
_cell.angle_alpha   90.00
_cell.angle_beta   90.00
_cell.angle_gamma   90.00
#
_symmetry.space_group_name_H-M   'P 1'
#
loop_
_entity.id
_entity.type
_entity.pdbx_description
1 polymer ?
#
loop_
_entity_poly.entity_id
_entity_poly.type
_entity_poly.pdbx_seq_one_letter_code
_entity_poly.pdbx_strand_id
1 'polypeptide(L)'
;MKIYIFSEINYNDNKHINQYLFDYLTEKKDDCYFVERVTMKFPKLRHFISLFKKNKAVNIDKEKNKIIKCRILPPLRVFKLLNYFLLRKANLILNESDIIISFVPHSHVYNIAGNKAKKIYYCVHDSQKQNYPINVIPYEKKLANRSIFFCDNETVMKNITTNYYLSYDERREKYISDYKAFLVPPPVPDEFFKIDKNQEIKYNFVYYGSFHSHIDIGLIEQLSERYTILIISNNPPSDLKKNNNITVLESIYDMEKLANKINSAENILLPYDNSYFMSTITPAKALQVKSFGKGVYCSNTCISKKYKFSTQLKELNPIERITQDYSVSNICDFLYNIIKSER
;
A
#
# COMPACT_ATOMS: atom_id res chain seq x y z
N MET A 1 0.72 15.95 22.15
CA MET A 1 1.27 14.80 21.42
C MET A 1 0.77 14.85 20.00
N LYS A 2 1.67 14.66 19.04
CA LYS A 2 1.39 14.66 17.60
C LYS A 2 1.74 13.30 17.01
N ILE A 3 1.07 12.93 15.93
CA ILE A 3 1.35 11.71 15.16
C ILE A 3 1.92 12.13 13.80
N TYR A 4 3.06 11.56 13.41
CA TYR A 4 3.67 11.80 12.11
C TYR A 4 3.76 10.50 11.32
N ILE A 5 3.10 10.45 10.16
CA ILE A 5 3.15 9.33 9.22
C ILE A 5 4.18 9.64 8.13
N PHE A 6 5.29 8.91 8.11
CA PHE A 6 6.35 9.05 7.10
C PHE A 6 6.14 8.05 5.96
N SER A 7 6.09 8.57 4.74
CA SER A 7 5.72 7.83 3.53
C SER A 7 6.61 8.15 2.33
N GLU A 8 6.96 7.11 1.56
CA GLU A 8 7.63 7.24 0.25
C GLU A 8 6.72 7.90 -0.80
N ILE A 9 5.42 7.59 -0.75
CA ILE A 9 4.42 8.02 -1.75
C ILE A 9 3.79 9.38 -1.41
N ASN A 10 3.26 10.07 -2.43
CA ASN A 10 2.53 11.31 -2.21
C ASN A 10 1.12 10.99 -1.71
N TYR A 11 0.55 11.91 -0.93
CA TYR A 11 -0.80 11.71 -0.40
C TYR A 11 -1.86 11.60 -1.51
N ASN A 12 -1.69 12.35 -2.61
CA ASN A 12 -2.62 12.36 -3.74
C ASN A 12 -2.42 11.20 -4.74
N ASP A 13 -1.50 10.27 -4.48
CA ASP A 13 -1.38 9.05 -5.28
C ASP A 13 -2.52 8.07 -4.93
N ASN A 14 -2.57 6.90 -5.57
CA ASN A 14 -3.54 5.86 -5.21
C ASN A 14 -3.47 5.56 -3.70
N LYS A 15 -4.62 5.45 -3.04
CA LYS A 15 -4.67 5.24 -1.59
C LYS A 15 -4.15 3.85 -1.22
N HIS A 16 -3.24 3.84 -0.26
CA HIS A 16 -2.70 2.66 0.40
C HIS A 16 -2.92 2.81 1.92
N ILE A 17 -2.54 1.81 2.71
CA ILE A 17 -2.77 1.76 4.16
C ILE A 17 -2.29 3.01 4.91
N ASN A 18 -1.17 3.61 4.49
CA ASN A 18 -0.64 4.84 5.06
C ASN A 18 -1.55 6.05 4.85
N GLN A 19 -2.16 6.24 3.67
CA GLN A 19 -3.15 7.31 3.48
C GLN A 19 -4.46 6.98 4.21
N TYR A 20 -4.93 5.73 4.16
CA TYR A 20 -6.14 5.32 4.88
C TYR A 20 -6.00 5.53 6.39
N LEU A 21 -4.87 5.20 6.97
CA LEU A 21 -4.60 5.41 8.39
C LEU A 21 -4.53 6.91 8.74
N PHE A 22 -3.95 7.73 7.87
CA PHE A 22 -3.92 9.19 8.05
C PHE A 22 -5.33 9.80 8.05
N ASP A 23 -6.15 9.41 7.08
CA ASP A 23 -7.55 9.86 6.98
C ASP A 23 -8.32 9.45 8.23
N TYR A 24 -8.21 8.17 8.61
CA TYR A 24 -8.86 7.61 9.79
C TYR A 24 -8.46 8.33 11.09
N LEU A 25 -7.16 8.58 11.31
CA LEU A 25 -6.69 9.33 12.49
C LEU A 25 -7.20 10.78 12.50
N THR A 26 -7.27 11.41 11.32
CA THR A 26 -7.78 12.77 11.19
C THR A 26 -9.28 12.83 11.48
N GLU A 27 -10.06 11.86 11.02
CA GLU A 27 -11.49 11.71 11.32
C GLU A 27 -11.74 11.48 12.82
N LYS A 28 -10.87 10.73 13.49
CA LYS A 28 -10.86 10.57 14.96
C LYS A 28 -10.40 11.83 15.71
N LYS A 29 -10.19 12.95 15.00
CA LYS A 29 -9.76 14.26 15.52
C LYS A 29 -8.37 14.26 16.17
N ASP A 30 -7.50 13.34 15.79
CA ASP A 30 -6.12 13.36 16.27
C ASP A 30 -5.26 14.40 15.54
N ASP A 31 -4.24 14.92 16.24
CA ASP A 31 -3.25 15.81 15.66
C ASP A 31 -2.21 15.02 14.85
N CYS A 32 -2.65 14.55 13.68
CA CYS A 32 -1.90 13.70 12.77
C CYS A 32 -1.37 14.49 11.56
N TYR A 33 -0.15 14.20 11.12
CA TYR A 33 0.51 14.81 9.98
C TYR A 33 1.02 13.75 9.01
N PHE A 34 0.79 13.93 7.71
CA PHE A 34 1.32 13.06 6.66
C PHE A 34 2.59 13.68 6.06
N VAL A 35 3.74 13.04 6.27
CA VAL A 35 5.04 13.46 5.72
C VAL A 35 5.33 12.66 4.46
N GLU A 36 5.11 13.29 3.30
CA GLU A 36 5.35 12.66 2.01
C GLU A 36 6.79 12.87 1.49
N ARG A 37 7.20 12.04 0.52
CA ARG A 37 8.48 12.10 -0.21
C ARG A 37 9.71 11.74 0.62
N VAL A 38 9.57 10.76 1.49
CA VAL A 38 10.74 10.11 2.10
C VAL A 38 11.44 9.28 1.05
N THR A 39 12.62 9.67 0.59
CA THR A 39 13.29 8.96 -0.50
C THR A 39 14.18 7.86 0.07
N MET A 40 13.97 6.60 -0.32
CA MET A 40 14.86 5.49 0.08
C MET A 40 15.91 5.14 -0.97
N LYS A 41 15.62 5.36 -2.26
CA LYS A 41 16.49 5.01 -3.40
C LYS A 41 17.32 6.22 -3.84
N PHE A 42 18.53 5.99 -4.34
CA PHE A 42 19.27 7.07 -4.99
C PHE A 42 18.45 7.64 -6.17
N PRO A 43 18.22 8.96 -6.22
CA PRO A 43 17.62 9.55 -7.40
C PRO A 43 18.53 9.31 -8.61
N LYS A 44 17.98 8.81 -9.72
CA LYS A 44 18.72 8.75 -11.00
C LYS A 44 19.25 10.15 -11.32
N LEU A 45 20.46 10.25 -11.91
CA LEU A 45 21.15 11.53 -12.16
C LEU A 45 20.24 12.60 -12.83
N ARG A 46 19.36 12.16 -13.76
CA ARG A 46 18.37 13.00 -14.45
C ARG A 46 17.34 13.66 -13.51
N HIS A 47 17.03 13.04 -12.37
CA HIS A 47 16.15 13.60 -11.34
C HIS A 47 16.88 14.55 -10.40
N PHE A 48 18.21 14.47 -10.30
CA PHE A 48 19.00 15.37 -9.45
C PHE A 48 18.87 16.84 -9.88
N ILE A 49 18.80 17.10 -11.18
CA ILE A 49 18.58 18.45 -11.75
C ILE A 49 17.15 18.96 -11.45
N SER A 50 16.17 18.05 -11.38
CA SER A 50 14.80 18.40 -10.98
C SER A 50 14.66 18.72 -9.47
N LEU A 51 15.64 18.31 -8.65
CA LEU A 51 15.66 18.64 -7.21
C LEU A 51 15.88 20.14 -6.97
N PHE A 52 16.56 20.84 -7.88
CA PHE A 52 16.85 22.28 -7.76
C PHE A 52 15.90 23.17 -8.56
N LYS A 53 15.10 22.60 -9.46
CA LYS A 53 13.99 23.33 -10.08
C LYS A 53 12.92 23.56 -9.02
N LYS A 54 12.59 24.82 -8.76
CA LYS A 54 11.44 25.24 -7.94
C LYS A 54 10.20 24.50 -8.46
N ASN A 55 9.81 23.42 -7.81
CA ASN A 55 8.46 22.90 -7.98
C ASN A 55 7.56 24.00 -7.44
N LYS A 56 6.75 24.62 -8.32
CA LYS A 56 5.66 25.50 -7.93
C LYS A 56 4.99 24.85 -6.72
N ALA A 57 4.88 25.60 -5.63
CA ALA A 57 4.01 25.22 -4.53
C ALA A 57 2.64 25.01 -5.16
N VAL A 58 2.26 23.75 -5.36
CA VAL A 58 0.91 23.40 -5.79
C VAL A 58 0.04 23.90 -4.66
N ASN A 59 -0.83 24.87 -4.97
CA ASN A 59 -1.80 25.45 -4.03
C ASN A 59 -2.43 24.31 -3.25
N ILE A 60 -2.14 24.30 -1.95
CA ILE A 60 -2.67 23.33 -1.02
C ILE A 60 -4.09 23.78 -0.74
N ASP A 61 -5.03 22.89 -1.00
CA ASP A 61 -6.42 23.03 -0.58
C ASP A 61 -6.46 23.34 0.92
N LYS A 62 -7.12 24.43 1.32
CA LYS A 62 -7.00 25.02 2.68
C LYS A 62 -7.50 24.11 3.81
N GLU A 63 -8.19 23.02 3.50
CA GLU A 63 -8.61 21.99 4.46
C GLU A 63 -7.54 20.93 4.76
N LYS A 64 -6.45 20.86 3.98
CA LYS A 64 -5.37 19.85 4.11
C LYS A 64 -4.06 20.39 4.74
N ASN A 65 -4.16 21.22 5.79
CA ASN A 65 -3.01 21.79 6.52
C ASN A 65 -2.09 20.77 7.23
N LYS A 66 -2.44 19.48 7.20
CA LYS A 66 -1.74 18.38 7.89
C LYS A 66 -0.81 17.57 6.97
N ILE A 67 -0.64 17.98 5.70
CA ILE A 67 0.31 17.33 4.77
C ILE A 67 1.62 18.11 4.71
N ILE A 68 2.72 17.48 5.11
CA ILE A 68 4.06 18.07 5.13
C ILE A 68 4.86 17.52 3.93
N LYS A 69 5.17 18.41 3.00
CA LYS A 69 6.01 18.08 1.84
C LYS A 69 7.48 18.31 2.19
N CYS A 70 8.17 17.26 2.65
CA CYS A 70 9.61 17.34 2.96
C CYS A 70 10.39 16.34 2.10
N ARG A 71 11.31 16.84 1.27
CA ARG A 71 12.17 15.99 0.45
C ARG A 71 13.29 15.40 1.31
N ILE A 72 13.02 14.31 2.01
CA ILE A 72 14.03 13.59 2.78
C ILE A 72 14.85 12.73 1.82
N LEU A 73 16.18 12.92 1.83
CA LEU A 73 17.13 12.22 0.97
C LEU A 73 17.47 10.83 1.54
N PRO A 74 17.94 9.89 0.69
CA PRO A 74 18.27 8.52 1.08
C PRO A 74 19.06 8.37 2.38
N PRO A 75 18.91 7.23 3.10
CA PRO A 75 19.49 6.99 4.42
C PRO A 75 21.00 6.64 4.34
N LEU A 76 21.76 7.49 3.67
CA LEU A 76 23.21 7.37 3.47
C LEU A 76 23.95 8.34 4.36
N ARG A 77 25.12 7.92 4.86
CA ARG A 77 25.92 8.73 5.78
C ARG A 77 26.20 10.14 5.25
N VAL A 78 26.46 10.27 3.93
CA VAL A 78 26.71 11.56 3.26
C VAL A 78 25.52 12.53 3.32
N PHE A 79 24.29 12.02 3.40
CA PHE A 79 23.08 12.85 3.47
C PHE A 79 22.59 13.11 4.90
N LYS A 80 23.30 12.63 5.93
CA LYS A 80 22.87 12.78 7.33
C LYS A 80 22.72 14.25 7.73
N LEU A 81 23.73 15.07 7.42
CA LEU A 81 23.73 16.49 7.78
C LEU A 81 22.66 17.27 6.98
N LEU A 82 22.52 17.00 5.69
CA LEU A 82 21.51 17.65 4.85
C LEU A 82 20.10 17.28 5.31
N ASN A 83 19.85 16.00 5.61
CA ASN A 83 18.58 15.57 6.19
C ASN A 83 18.29 16.21 7.54
N TYR A 84 19.30 16.44 8.39
CA TYR A 84 19.12 17.18 9.64
C TYR A 84 18.57 18.58 9.40
N PHE A 85 19.15 19.35 8.46
CA PHE A 85 18.66 20.67 8.12
C PHE A 85 17.26 20.65 7.48
N LEU A 86 17.00 19.68 6.59
CA LEU A 86 15.70 19.53 5.93
C LEU A 86 14.58 19.21 6.92
N LEU A 87 14.82 18.27 7.84
CA LEU A 87 13.88 17.89 8.89
C LEU A 87 13.66 19.04 9.87
N ARG A 88 14.72 19.74 10.29
CA ARG A 88 14.61 20.91 11.16
C ARG A 88 13.82 22.04 10.51
N LYS A 89 14.07 22.36 9.24
CA LYS A 89 13.34 23.39 8.48
C LYS A 89 11.86 23.05 8.34
N ALA A 90 11.52 21.77 8.29
CA ALA A 90 10.14 21.29 8.25
C ALA A 90 9.49 21.11 9.64
N ASN A 91 10.17 21.52 10.73
CA ASN A 91 9.73 21.31 12.12
C ASN A 91 9.45 19.84 12.46
N LEU A 92 10.27 18.93 11.93
CA LEU A 92 10.17 17.49 12.14
C LEU A 92 11.18 16.96 13.16
N ILE A 93 11.70 17.79 14.06
CA ILE A 93 12.45 17.32 15.24
C ILE A 93 11.42 17.09 16.35
N LEU A 94 11.09 15.82 16.59
CA LEU A 94 9.94 15.40 17.37
C LEU A 94 10.25 15.31 18.86
N ASN A 95 9.23 15.53 19.69
CA ASN A 95 9.33 15.40 21.14
C ASN A 95 9.18 13.94 21.58
N GLU A 96 9.49 13.67 22.85
CA GLU A 96 9.37 12.34 23.43
C GLU A 96 7.92 11.83 23.50
N SER A 97 6.97 12.74 23.69
CA SER A 97 5.55 12.42 23.71
C SER A 97 4.93 12.26 22.33
N ASP A 98 5.64 12.56 21.24
CA ASP A 98 5.13 12.41 19.88
C ASP A 98 5.29 10.96 19.39
N ILE A 99 4.44 10.57 18.43
CA ILE A 99 4.48 9.24 17.80
C ILE A 99 4.95 9.39 16.35
N ILE A 100 5.90 8.53 15.98
CA ILE A 100 6.37 8.39 14.60
C ILE A 100 5.92 7.04 14.04
N ILE A 101 5.11 7.09 12.98
CA ILE A 101 4.70 5.92 12.19
C ILE A 101 5.44 6.01 10.87
N SER A 102 6.37 5.10 10.59
CA SER A 102 7.05 5.08 9.29
C SER A 102 6.64 3.87 8.47
N PHE A 103 6.37 4.09 7.19
CA PHE A 103 6.19 3.05 6.19
C PHE A 103 7.49 2.69 5.47
N VAL A 104 8.61 3.29 5.90
CA VAL A 104 9.94 3.09 5.33
C VAL A 104 11.01 2.96 6.40
N PRO A 105 11.99 2.05 6.25
CA PRO A 105 13.09 1.88 7.21
C PRO A 105 14.19 2.94 7.03
N HIS A 106 13.82 4.23 7.13
CA HIS A 106 14.71 5.35 6.87
C HIS A 106 15.48 5.79 8.12
N SER A 107 16.77 5.48 8.20
CA SER A 107 17.56 5.71 9.43
C SER A 107 17.59 7.15 9.92
N HIS A 108 17.57 8.15 9.04
CA HIS A 108 17.55 9.55 9.47
C HIS A 108 16.21 9.99 10.04
N VAL A 109 15.10 9.38 9.63
CA VAL A 109 13.76 9.70 10.16
C VAL A 109 13.73 9.36 11.65
N TYR A 110 14.27 8.22 12.05
CA TYR A 110 14.30 7.84 13.46
C TYR A 110 15.51 8.37 14.24
N ASN A 111 16.70 8.43 13.64
CA ASN A 111 17.91 8.84 14.37
C ASN A 111 18.02 10.37 14.55
N ILE A 112 17.31 11.15 13.73
CA ILE A 112 17.31 12.62 13.80
C ILE A 112 15.93 13.11 14.24
N ALA A 113 14.90 12.84 13.44
CA ALA A 113 13.56 13.39 13.69
C ALA A 113 12.91 12.74 14.92
N GLY A 114 12.90 11.41 14.99
CA GLY A 114 12.19 10.65 16.02
C GLY A 114 13.08 10.01 17.10
N ASN A 115 14.25 10.57 17.44
CA ASN A 115 15.17 9.86 18.35
C ASN A 115 14.53 9.58 19.72
N LYS A 116 13.75 10.55 20.23
CA LYS A 116 13.03 10.48 21.50
C LYS A 116 11.56 10.05 21.36
N ALA A 117 10.98 10.16 20.17
CA ALA A 117 9.58 9.83 19.92
C ALA A 117 9.28 8.33 20.05
N LYS A 118 8.03 7.99 20.36
CA LYS A 118 7.52 6.62 20.35
C LYS A 118 7.45 6.11 18.91
N LYS A 119 7.94 4.89 18.65
CA LYS A 119 8.24 4.40 17.30
C LYS A 119 7.29 3.28 16.90
N ILE A 120 6.66 3.49 15.75
CA ILE A 120 5.87 2.50 15.04
C ILE A 120 6.47 2.35 13.65
N TYR A 121 6.65 1.10 13.23
CA TYR A 121 7.17 0.77 11.92
C TYR A 121 6.20 -0.17 11.21
N TYR A 122 5.73 0.24 10.03
CA TYR A 122 4.84 -0.57 9.18
C TYR A 122 5.59 -0.97 7.92
N CYS A 123 5.98 -2.24 7.83
CA CYS A 123 6.64 -2.82 6.67
C CYS A 123 5.61 -3.37 5.68
N VAL A 124 5.47 -2.68 4.54
CA VAL A 124 4.59 -3.08 3.41
C VAL A 124 5.37 -3.71 2.25
N HIS A 125 6.70 -3.77 2.33
CA HIS A 125 7.57 -4.21 1.26
C HIS A 125 8.72 -5.05 1.78
N ASP A 126 9.12 -6.08 1.02
CA ASP A 126 10.39 -6.77 1.25
C ASP A 126 11.56 -5.88 0.83
N SER A 127 12.17 -5.20 1.80
CA SER A 127 13.34 -4.33 1.59
C SER A 127 14.54 -5.06 0.98
N GLN A 128 14.64 -6.39 1.11
CA GLN A 128 15.72 -7.18 0.48
C GLN A 128 15.56 -7.28 -1.03
N LYS A 129 14.32 -7.11 -1.52
CA LYS A 129 13.97 -7.17 -2.95
C LYS A 129 13.79 -5.78 -3.55
N GLN A 130 13.97 -4.74 -2.74
CA GLN A 130 14.01 -3.36 -3.19
C GLN A 130 15.45 -2.97 -3.55
N ASN A 131 15.60 -2.07 -4.52
CA ASN A 131 16.88 -1.43 -4.85
C ASN A 131 17.28 -0.38 -3.79
N TYR A 132 17.20 -0.73 -2.50
CA TYR A 132 17.58 0.11 -1.38
C TYR A 132 19.09 0.01 -1.08
N PRO A 133 19.68 1.02 -0.43
CA PRO A 133 21.06 0.96 0.04
C PRO A 133 21.32 -0.26 0.96
N ILE A 134 22.49 -0.88 0.85
CA ILE A 134 22.85 -2.12 1.58
C ILE A 134 22.72 -2.00 3.11
N ASN A 135 22.87 -0.79 3.66
CA ASN A 135 22.77 -0.53 5.09
C ASN A 135 21.32 -0.49 5.61
N VAL A 136 20.31 -0.53 4.73
CA VAL A 136 18.90 -0.48 5.11
C VAL A 136 18.47 -1.77 5.81
N ILE A 137 18.85 -2.94 5.30
CA ILE A 137 18.37 -4.23 5.85
C ILE A 137 18.81 -4.43 7.32
N PRO A 138 20.09 -4.26 7.70
CA PRO A 138 20.48 -4.38 9.11
C PRO A 138 19.78 -3.34 10.00
N TYR A 139 19.51 -2.15 9.46
CA TYR A 139 18.82 -1.09 10.17
C TYR A 139 17.33 -1.41 10.38
N GLU A 140 16.65 -1.92 9.35
CA GLU A 140 15.24 -2.32 9.40
C GLU A 140 15.00 -3.40 10.47
N LYS A 141 15.86 -4.43 10.56
CA LYS A 141 15.80 -5.44 11.63
C LYS A 141 15.89 -4.82 13.02
N LYS A 142 16.85 -3.89 13.20
CA LYS A 142 17.02 -3.16 14.46
C LYS A 142 15.83 -2.27 14.78
N LEU A 143 15.22 -1.64 13.77
CA LEU A 143 14.05 -0.80 13.91
C LEU A 143 12.83 -1.61 14.32
N ALA A 144 12.55 -2.72 13.64
CA ALA A 144 11.43 -3.60 13.93
C ALA A 144 11.46 -4.11 15.38
N ASN A 145 12.63 -4.52 15.88
CA ASN A 145 12.78 -5.00 17.26
C ASN A 145 12.68 -3.90 18.33
N ARG A 146 12.70 -2.62 17.94
CA ARG A 146 12.65 -1.45 18.85
C ARG A 146 11.37 -0.63 18.72
N SER A 147 10.43 -1.09 17.90
CA SER A 147 9.20 -0.38 17.58
C SER A 147 8.02 -1.32 17.80
N ILE A 148 6.82 -0.78 17.84
CA ILE A 148 5.66 -1.57 17.42
C ILE A 148 5.81 -1.82 15.93
N PHE A 149 5.74 -3.08 15.53
CA PHE A 149 6.02 -3.53 14.17
C PHE A 149 4.77 -4.12 13.52
N PHE A 150 4.38 -3.56 12.39
CA PHE A 150 3.32 -4.09 11.53
C PHE A 150 3.93 -4.62 10.24
N CYS A 151 3.42 -5.74 9.74
CA CYS A 151 3.79 -6.26 8.43
C CYS A 151 2.60 -6.94 7.78
N ASP A 152 2.49 -6.91 6.45
CA ASP A 152 1.42 -7.54 5.68
C ASP A 152 1.80 -8.91 5.08
N ASN A 153 3.00 -9.38 5.39
CA ASN A 153 3.56 -10.59 4.82
C ASN A 153 4.35 -11.37 5.88
N GLU A 154 3.88 -12.56 6.19
CA GLU A 154 4.46 -13.42 7.23
C GLU A 154 5.92 -13.78 6.94
N THR A 155 6.25 -14.07 5.68
CA THR A 155 7.64 -14.40 5.27
C THR A 155 8.57 -13.21 5.52
N VAL A 156 8.13 -12.01 5.13
CA VAL A 156 8.90 -10.77 5.38
C VAL A 156 9.03 -10.51 6.87
N MET A 157 7.95 -10.66 7.64
CA MET A 157 7.97 -10.53 9.10
C MET A 157 9.00 -11.47 9.74
N LYS A 158 8.99 -12.76 9.41
CA LYS A 158 9.95 -13.76 9.91
C LYS A 158 11.40 -13.44 9.53
N ASN A 159 11.62 -12.80 8.39
CA ASN A 159 12.96 -12.39 7.94
C ASN A 159 13.48 -11.14 8.67
N ILE A 160 12.59 -10.26 9.14
CA ILE A 160 12.91 -8.96 9.74
C ILE A 160 13.00 -9.04 11.27
N THR A 161 12.07 -9.74 11.93
CA THR A 161 11.99 -9.82 13.39
C THR A 161 12.01 -11.26 13.90
N THR A 162 12.57 -11.45 15.10
CA THR A 162 12.51 -12.71 15.85
C THR A 162 11.41 -12.70 16.92
N ASN A 163 10.67 -11.59 17.02
CA ASN A 163 9.62 -11.45 18.02
C ASN A 163 8.46 -12.39 17.70
N TYR A 164 7.82 -12.89 18.75
CA TYR A 164 6.49 -13.48 18.62
C TYR A 164 5.52 -12.40 18.12
N TYR A 165 4.69 -12.75 17.15
CA TYR A 165 3.77 -11.82 16.51
C TYR A 165 2.32 -12.31 16.66
N LEU A 166 1.39 -11.36 16.69
CA LEU A 166 -0.04 -11.63 16.68
C LEU A 166 -0.55 -11.50 15.25
N SER A 167 -1.21 -12.54 14.73
CA SER A 167 -1.93 -12.41 13.46
C SER A 167 -3.22 -11.60 13.68
N TYR A 168 -3.58 -10.74 12.72
CA TYR A 168 -4.84 -10.00 12.73
C TYR A 168 -6.05 -10.94 12.92
N ASP A 169 -6.01 -12.12 12.34
CA ASP A 169 -7.11 -13.10 12.44
C ASP A 169 -7.29 -13.63 13.87
N GLU A 170 -6.22 -13.65 14.67
CA GLU A 170 -6.22 -14.16 16.05
C GLU A 170 -6.52 -13.05 17.10
N ARG A 171 -6.73 -11.81 16.66
CA ARG A 171 -6.83 -10.63 17.55
C ARG A 171 -7.95 -10.68 18.59
N ARG A 172 -8.97 -11.51 18.38
CA ARG A 172 -10.12 -11.65 19.29
C ARG A 172 -9.85 -12.61 20.45
N GLU A 173 -8.87 -13.50 20.30
CA GLU A 173 -8.62 -14.61 21.23
C GLU A 173 -7.43 -14.33 22.16
N LYS A 174 -6.62 -13.32 21.84
CA LYS A 174 -5.33 -13.06 22.49
C LYS A 174 -5.24 -11.64 23.03
N TYR A 175 -4.53 -11.47 24.14
CA TYR A 175 -4.28 -10.15 24.73
C TYR A 175 -3.26 -9.36 23.89
N ILE A 176 -3.72 -8.27 23.27
CA ILE A 176 -2.92 -7.45 22.35
C ILE A 176 -1.67 -6.84 23.04
N SER A 177 -1.75 -6.54 24.34
CA SER A 177 -0.67 -5.91 25.12
C SER A 177 0.63 -6.72 25.17
N ASP A 178 0.55 -8.03 24.93
CA ASP A 178 1.68 -8.94 25.07
C ASP A 178 2.57 -8.96 23.81
N TYR A 179 2.15 -8.25 22.77
CA TYR A 179 2.77 -8.31 21.45
C TYR A 179 3.33 -6.95 21.03
N LYS A 180 4.49 -7.00 20.36
CA LYS A 180 5.10 -5.83 19.69
C LYS A 180 5.16 -5.98 18.17
N ALA A 181 4.80 -7.15 17.65
CA ALA A 181 4.78 -7.45 16.23
C ALA A 181 3.39 -7.95 15.85
N PHE A 182 2.86 -7.43 14.74
CA PHE A 182 1.50 -7.71 14.29
C PHE A 182 1.49 -7.97 12.78
N LEU A 183 0.98 -9.14 12.39
CA LEU A 183 0.77 -9.48 10.98
C LEU A 183 -0.61 -8.96 10.57
N VAL A 184 -0.64 -7.87 9.80
CA VAL A 184 -1.85 -7.12 9.43
C VAL A 184 -2.02 -7.10 7.92
N PRO A 185 -3.09 -7.67 7.37
CA PRO A 185 -3.33 -7.69 5.94
C PRO A 185 -3.55 -6.28 5.37
N PRO A 186 -3.33 -6.05 4.07
CA PRO A 186 -3.68 -4.77 3.46
C PRO A 186 -5.21 -4.58 3.53
N PRO A 187 -5.68 -3.36 3.88
CA PRO A 187 -7.11 -3.11 4.00
C PRO A 187 -7.80 -3.09 2.64
N VAL A 188 -9.09 -3.43 2.65
CA VAL A 188 -9.98 -3.34 1.49
C VAL A 188 -10.94 -2.16 1.67
N PRO A 189 -11.15 -1.29 0.66
CA PRO A 189 -12.10 -0.18 0.78
C PRO A 189 -13.48 -0.65 1.26
N ASP A 190 -14.09 0.09 2.19
CA ASP A 190 -15.36 -0.29 2.81
C ASP A 190 -16.48 -0.47 1.76
N GLU A 191 -16.42 0.31 0.68
CA GLU A 191 -17.34 0.29 -0.46
C GLU A 191 -17.30 -1.04 -1.23
N PHE A 192 -16.17 -1.74 -1.23
CA PHE A 192 -16.02 -3.00 -1.97
C PHE A 192 -16.79 -4.16 -1.33
N PHE A 193 -17.30 -3.97 -0.10
CA PHE A 193 -18.20 -4.92 0.56
C PHE A 193 -19.68 -4.62 0.27
N LYS A 194 -20.01 -3.40 -0.19
CA LYS A 194 -21.35 -2.92 -0.53
C LYS A 194 -21.65 -3.27 -1.99
N ILE A 195 -21.91 -4.54 -2.27
CA ILE A 195 -22.18 -5.01 -3.64
C ILE A 195 -23.65 -4.81 -3.97
N ASP A 196 -23.93 -4.03 -5.01
CA ASP A 196 -25.24 -4.01 -5.65
C ASP A 196 -25.43 -5.28 -6.49
N LYS A 197 -26.37 -6.14 -6.08
CA LYS A 197 -26.67 -7.40 -6.78
C LYS A 197 -27.45 -7.20 -8.07
N ASN A 198 -28.04 -6.02 -8.29
CA ASN A 198 -28.88 -5.74 -9.46
C ASN A 198 -28.09 -5.14 -10.63
N GLN A 199 -26.77 -5.09 -10.52
CA GLN A 199 -25.94 -4.46 -11.53
C GLN A 199 -25.88 -5.31 -12.81
N GLU A 200 -26.18 -4.68 -13.94
CA GLU A 200 -26.07 -5.28 -15.27
C GLU A 200 -24.61 -5.65 -15.59
N ILE A 201 -24.42 -6.90 -16.01
CA ILE A 201 -23.12 -7.44 -16.43
C ILE A 201 -22.90 -7.14 -17.91
N LYS A 202 -21.80 -6.45 -18.22
CA LYS A 202 -21.45 -5.94 -19.56
C LYS A 202 -20.15 -6.53 -20.12
N TYR A 203 -19.30 -7.05 -19.24
CA TYR A 203 -17.96 -7.51 -19.59
C TYR A 203 -17.72 -8.92 -19.04
N ASN A 204 -16.96 -9.74 -19.76
CA ASN A 204 -16.52 -11.03 -19.22
C ASN A 204 -15.43 -10.83 -18.16
N PHE A 205 -14.51 -9.90 -18.38
CA PHE A 205 -13.40 -9.61 -17.47
C PHE A 205 -13.27 -8.12 -17.14
N VAL A 206 -12.81 -7.83 -15.92
CA VAL A 206 -12.31 -6.51 -15.54
C VAL A 206 -10.89 -6.58 -14.98
N TYR A 207 -10.03 -5.68 -15.44
CA TYR A 207 -8.74 -5.36 -14.81
C TYR A 207 -8.77 -3.90 -14.34
N TYR A 208 -8.32 -3.64 -13.12
CA TYR A 208 -8.18 -2.28 -12.60
C TYR A 208 -6.81 -2.06 -11.97
N GLY A 209 -6.22 -0.89 -12.23
CA GLY A 209 -4.93 -0.45 -11.71
C GLY A 209 -3.87 -0.18 -12.78
N SER A 210 -2.67 0.21 -12.35
CA SER A 210 -1.60 0.64 -13.25
C SER A 210 -0.94 -0.51 -14.01
N PHE A 211 -0.50 -0.25 -15.24
CA PHE A 211 0.37 -1.16 -15.99
C PHE A 211 1.84 -0.94 -15.60
N HIS A 212 2.56 -2.04 -15.40
CA HIS A 212 4.00 -2.06 -15.10
C HIS A 212 4.62 -3.33 -15.69
N SER A 213 5.93 -3.50 -15.56
CA SER A 213 6.70 -4.60 -16.15
C SER A 213 6.32 -6.02 -15.68
N HIS A 214 5.39 -6.15 -14.73
CA HIS A 214 4.92 -7.44 -14.20
C HIS A 214 3.46 -7.72 -14.56
N ILE A 215 2.92 -6.96 -15.51
CA ILE A 215 1.60 -7.20 -16.09
C ILE A 215 1.79 -7.93 -17.42
N ASP A 216 1.17 -9.10 -17.54
CA ASP A 216 1.16 -9.92 -18.75
C ASP A 216 0.17 -9.33 -19.77
N ILE A 217 0.68 -8.45 -20.64
CA ILE A 217 -0.10 -7.80 -21.69
C ILE A 217 -0.54 -8.82 -22.76
N GLY A 218 0.32 -9.79 -23.08
CA GLY A 218 0.03 -10.79 -24.10
C GLY A 218 -1.16 -11.68 -23.72
N LEU A 219 -1.29 -12.02 -22.44
CA LEU A 219 -2.48 -12.68 -21.92
C LEU A 219 -3.76 -11.85 -22.14
N ILE A 220 -3.71 -10.54 -21.88
CA ILE A 220 -4.89 -9.66 -22.06
C ILE A 220 -5.30 -9.65 -23.54
N GLU A 221 -4.32 -9.55 -24.44
CA GLU A 221 -4.55 -9.60 -25.89
C GLU A 221 -5.17 -10.93 -26.32
N GLN A 222 -4.63 -12.06 -25.85
CA GLN A 222 -5.19 -13.39 -26.15
C GLN A 222 -6.62 -13.56 -25.63
N LEU A 223 -6.92 -13.10 -24.42
CA LEU A 223 -8.29 -13.16 -23.88
C LEU A 223 -9.25 -12.30 -24.70
N SER A 224 -8.79 -11.15 -25.20
CA SER A 224 -9.62 -10.23 -25.98
C SER A 224 -10.06 -10.79 -27.34
N GLU A 225 -9.44 -11.87 -27.83
CA GLU A 225 -9.89 -12.57 -29.04
C GLU A 225 -11.28 -13.22 -28.88
N ARG A 226 -11.69 -13.51 -27.63
CA ARG A 226 -12.93 -14.25 -27.34
C ARG A 226 -13.83 -13.60 -26.30
N TYR A 227 -13.29 -12.69 -25.50
CA TYR A 227 -13.96 -12.12 -24.33
C TYR A 227 -13.94 -10.60 -24.36
N THR A 228 -15.01 -9.98 -23.86
CA THR A 228 -15.02 -8.54 -23.62
C THR A 228 -14.31 -8.20 -22.32
N ILE A 229 -13.38 -7.24 -22.38
CA ILE A 229 -12.52 -6.87 -21.25
C ILE A 229 -12.67 -5.39 -20.95
N LEU A 230 -12.95 -5.08 -19.68
CA LEU A 230 -12.88 -3.73 -19.15
C LEU A 230 -11.52 -3.49 -18.49
N ILE A 231 -10.84 -2.42 -18.90
CA ILE A 231 -9.58 -1.95 -18.29
C ILE A 231 -9.82 -0.60 -17.64
N ILE A 232 -9.55 -0.48 -16.34
CA ILE A 232 -9.64 0.77 -15.58
C ILE A 232 -8.22 1.19 -15.19
N SER A 233 -7.61 2.10 -15.97
CA SER A 233 -6.21 2.48 -15.81
C SER A 233 -5.87 3.81 -16.46
N ASN A 234 -4.92 4.56 -15.88
CA ASN A 234 -4.39 5.80 -16.47
C ASN A 234 -3.24 5.56 -17.46
N ASN A 235 -2.62 4.39 -17.44
CA ASN A 235 -1.45 4.09 -18.25
C ASN A 235 -1.52 2.75 -19.03
N PRO A 236 -2.66 2.40 -19.66
CA PRO A 236 -2.72 1.19 -20.46
C PRO A 236 -1.85 1.32 -21.72
N PRO A 237 -1.17 0.24 -22.14
CA PRO A 237 -0.48 0.19 -23.42
C PRO A 237 -1.37 0.64 -24.58
N SER A 238 -0.81 1.34 -25.55
CA SER A 238 -1.55 1.87 -26.70
C SER A 238 -2.23 0.78 -27.53
N ASP A 239 -1.62 -0.40 -27.61
CA ASP A 239 -2.13 -1.49 -28.45
C ASP A 239 -3.41 -2.10 -27.88
N LEU A 240 -3.57 -2.12 -26.55
CA LEU A 240 -4.83 -2.54 -25.92
C LEU A 240 -6.01 -1.62 -26.28
N LYS A 241 -5.76 -0.33 -26.56
CA LYS A 241 -6.81 0.63 -26.94
C LYS A 241 -7.33 0.43 -28.37
N LYS A 242 -6.59 -0.32 -29.21
CA LYS A 242 -6.96 -0.57 -30.61
C LYS A 242 -7.88 -1.78 -30.77
N ASN A 243 -8.05 -2.58 -29.71
CA ASN A 243 -8.82 -3.81 -29.75
C ASN A 243 -10.30 -3.55 -29.46
N ASN A 244 -11.19 -3.99 -30.36
CA ASN A 244 -12.63 -3.75 -30.27
C ASN A 244 -13.31 -4.42 -29.06
N ASN A 245 -12.73 -5.50 -28.53
CA ASN A 245 -13.25 -6.21 -27.36
C ASN A 245 -12.69 -5.66 -26.04
N ILE A 246 -11.82 -4.64 -26.09
CA ILE A 246 -11.26 -4.01 -24.90
C ILE A 246 -11.84 -2.60 -24.75
N THR A 247 -12.59 -2.38 -23.67
CA THR A 247 -12.99 -1.03 -23.26
C THR A 247 -12.02 -0.51 -22.23
N VAL A 248 -11.43 0.66 -22.50
CA VAL A 248 -10.48 1.31 -21.60
C VAL A 248 -11.11 2.56 -20.98
N LEU A 249 -11.04 2.65 -19.66
CA LEU A 249 -11.46 3.81 -18.88
C LEU A 249 -10.28 4.36 -18.06
N GLU A 250 -10.32 5.66 -17.82
CA GLU A 250 -9.42 6.29 -16.86
C GLU A 250 -9.64 5.74 -15.44
N SER A 251 -8.64 5.91 -14.59
CA SER A 251 -8.70 5.42 -13.20
C SER A 251 -9.81 6.13 -12.43
N ILE A 252 -10.60 5.34 -11.70
CA ILE A 252 -11.70 5.83 -10.87
C ILE A 252 -11.19 5.93 -9.42
N TYR A 253 -11.14 7.15 -8.88
CA TYR A 253 -10.66 7.40 -7.52
C TYR A 253 -11.75 7.36 -6.44
N ASP A 254 -13.01 7.47 -6.86
CA ASP A 254 -14.18 7.25 -6.00
C ASP A 254 -14.38 5.73 -5.83
N MET A 255 -14.23 5.24 -4.60
CA MET A 255 -14.21 3.80 -4.32
C MET A 255 -15.57 3.14 -4.56
N GLU A 256 -16.67 3.85 -4.38
CA GLU A 256 -18.02 3.34 -4.67
C GLU A 256 -18.24 3.20 -6.17
N LYS A 257 -17.89 4.24 -6.95
CA LYS A 257 -17.92 4.17 -8.42
C LYS A 257 -17.00 3.09 -8.97
N LEU A 258 -15.82 2.92 -8.38
CA LEU A 258 -14.88 1.87 -8.78
C LEU A 258 -15.46 0.48 -8.48
N ALA A 259 -16.02 0.26 -7.28
CA ALA A 259 -16.64 -0.99 -6.89
C ALA A 259 -17.80 -1.36 -7.84
N ASN A 260 -18.67 -0.41 -8.14
CA ASN A 260 -19.74 -0.58 -9.12
C ASN A 260 -19.14 -0.90 -10.49
N LYS A 261 -18.11 -0.18 -10.93
CA LYS A 261 -17.54 -0.45 -12.24
C LYS A 261 -16.92 -1.85 -12.36
N ILE A 262 -16.25 -2.34 -11.31
CA ILE A 262 -15.76 -3.72 -11.20
C ILE A 262 -16.94 -4.71 -11.25
N ASN A 263 -18.05 -4.40 -10.57
CA ASN A 263 -19.24 -5.24 -10.55
C ASN A 263 -19.92 -5.43 -11.90
N SER A 264 -19.67 -4.54 -12.87
CA SER A 264 -20.17 -4.67 -14.25
C SER A 264 -19.50 -5.78 -15.07
N ALA A 265 -18.53 -6.51 -14.51
CA ALA A 265 -17.91 -7.66 -15.16
C ALA A 265 -18.25 -8.99 -14.46
N GLU A 266 -18.29 -10.09 -15.20
CA GLU A 266 -18.49 -11.45 -14.67
C GLU A 266 -17.33 -11.85 -13.75
N ASN A 267 -16.10 -11.68 -14.26
CA ASN A 267 -14.87 -12.14 -13.62
C ASN A 267 -13.87 -11.00 -13.47
N ILE A 268 -12.94 -11.16 -12.53
CA ILE A 268 -11.83 -10.22 -12.34
C ILE A 268 -10.55 -10.84 -12.88
N LEU A 269 -9.77 -10.05 -13.61
CA LEU A 269 -8.50 -10.43 -14.20
C LEU A 269 -7.35 -9.87 -13.37
N LEU A 270 -6.44 -10.74 -12.94
CA LEU A 270 -5.16 -10.43 -12.31
C LEU A 270 -4.02 -10.95 -13.19
N PRO A 271 -3.65 -10.21 -14.26
CA PRO A 271 -2.70 -10.65 -15.28
C PRO A 271 -1.26 -10.41 -14.80
N TYR A 272 -0.90 -10.97 -13.65
CA TYR A 272 0.45 -10.87 -13.10
C TYR A 272 1.37 -11.91 -13.72
N ASP A 273 2.57 -11.50 -14.13
CA ASP A 273 3.60 -12.45 -14.58
C ASP A 273 4.01 -13.39 -13.44
N ASN A 274 4.64 -14.53 -13.76
CA ASN A 274 5.22 -15.43 -12.76
C ASN A 274 6.61 -14.94 -12.29
N SER A 275 6.78 -13.63 -12.06
CA SER A 275 8.04 -13.10 -11.54
C SER A 275 8.24 -13.46 -10.07
N TYR A 276 9.51 -13.63 -9.70
CA TYR A 276 9.91 -13.85 -8.31
C TYR A 276 9.46 -12.70 -7.40
N PHE A 277 9.47 -11.45 -7.89
CA PHE A 277 8.99 -10.28 -7.14
C PHE A 277 7.52 -10.43 -6.72
N MET A 278 6.66 -10.88 -7.63
CA MET A 278 5.24 -11.09 -7.33
C MET A 278 5.00 -12.21 -6.30
N SER A 279 5.94 -13.15 -6.15
CA SER A 279 5.86 -14.22 -5.13
C SER A 279 6.16 -13.74 -3.70
N THR A 280 6.90 -12.64 -3.55
CA THR A 280 7.34 -12.13 -2.24
C THR A 280 6.49 -10.99 -1.69
N ILE A 281 5.57 -10.45 -2.48
CA ILE A 281 4.68 -9.35 -2.06
C ILE A 281 3.28 -9.86 -1.71
N THR A 282 2.59 -9.12 -0.84
CA THR A 282 1.15 -9.27 -0.61
C THR A 282 0.43 -8.19 -1.45
N PRO A 283 0.01 -8.48 -2.69
CA PRO A 283 -0.63 -7.45 -3.50
C PRO A 283 -1.98 -7.09 -2.89
N ALA A 284 -2.21 -5.81 -2.57
CA ALA A 284 -3.47 -5.34 -1.99
C ALA A 284 -4.70 -5.76 -2.81
N LYS A 285 -4.55 -5.82 -4.15
CA LYS A 285 -5.62 -6.29 -5.04
C LYS A 285 -6.06 -7.72 -4.74
N ALA A 286 -5.19 -8.61 -4.25
CA ALA A 286 -5.59 -9.99 -3.95
C ALA A 286 -6.70 -10.05 -2.88
N LEU A 287 -6.66 -9.19 -1.86
CA LEU A 287 -7.76 -9.14 -0.88
C LEU A 287 -8.96 -8.36 -1.43
N GLN A 288 -8.71 -7.27 -2.16
CA GLN A 288 -9.79 -6.49 -2.78
C GLN A 288 -10.65 -7.32 -3.74
N VAL A 289 -10.07 -8.20 -4.56
CA VAL A 289 -10.87 -9.05 -5.47
C VAL A 289 -11.71 -10.07 -4.70
N LYS A 290 -11.23 -10.54 -3.55
CA LYS A 290 -12.00 -11.46 -2.69
C LYS A 290 -13.24 -10.81 -2.10
N SER A 291 -13.26 -9.51 -1.84
CA SER A 291 -14.47 -8.89 -1.27
C SER A 291 -15.66 -8.92 -2.23
N PHE A 292 -15.42 -9.03 -3.55
CA PHE A 292 -16.46 -9.15 -4.57
C PHE A 292 -17.06 -10.55 -4.69
N GLY A 293 -16.32 -11.60 -4.34
CA GLY A 293 -16.79 -12.99 -4.47
C GLY A 293 -17.00 -13.46 -5.91
N LYS A 294 -16.41 -12.78 -6.88
CA LYS A 294 -16.46 -13.15 -8.31
C LYS A 294 -15.39 -14.18 -8.66
N GLY A 295 -15.53 -14.84 -9.80
CA GLY A 295 -14.44 -15.63 -10.36
C GLY A 295 -13.23 -14.75 -10.63
N VAL A 296 -12.03 -15.24 -10.28
CA VAL A 296 -10.77 -14.52 -10.48
C VAL A 296 -9.84 -15.38 -11.33
N TYR A 297 -9.47 -14.84 -12.49
CA TYR A 297 -8.40 -15.39 -13.31
C TYR A 297 -7.09 -14.72 -12.92
N CYS A 298 -6.13 -15.48 -12.41
CA CYS A 298 -4.81 -14.98 -12.07
C CYS A 298 -3.73 -15.86 -12.71
N SER A 299 -2.91 -15.25 -13.57
CA SER A 299 -1.83 -15.93 -14.29
C SER A 299 -0.62 -16.27 -13.41
N ASN A 300 -0.45 -15.57 -12.29
CA ASN A 300 0.63 -15.85 -11.35
C ASN A 300 0.24 -17.03 -10.45
N THR A 301 0.89 -18.16 -10.66
CA THR A 301 0.63 -19.44 -9.96
C THR A 301 0.84 -19.35 -8.45
N CYS A 302 1.80 -18.56 -7.98
CA CYS A 302 2.09 -18.39 -6.55
C CYS A 302 0.97 -17.62 -5.84
N ILE A 303 0.52 -16.52 -6.43
CA ILE A 303 -0.62 -15.72 -5.95
C ILE A 303 -1.89 -16.56 -6.02
N SER A 304 -2.14 -17.24 -7.14
CA SER A 304 -3.30 -18.10 -7.33
C SER A 304 -3.38 -19.19 -6.27
N LYS A 305 -2.26 -19.89 -5.98
CA LYS A 305 -2.21 -20.90 -4.92
C LYS A 305 -2.45 -20.29 -3.53
N LYS A 306 -1.82 -19.16 -3.22
CA LYS A 306 -1.91 -18.50 -1.90
C LYS A 306 -3.35 -18.02 -1.60
N TYR A 307 -4.04 -17.46 -2.59
CA TYR A 307 -5.36 -16.85 -2.41
C TYR A 307 -6.52 -17.69 -2.96
N LYS A 308 -6.22 -18.90 -3.49
CA LYS A 308 -7.18 -19.82 -4.12
C LYS A 308 -7.90 -19.20 -5.33
N PHE A 309 -7.14 -18.54 -6.21
CA PHE A 309 -7.65 -18.06 -7.50
C PHE A 309 -7.43 -19.11 -8.59
N SER A 310 -8.20 -19.00 -9.68
CA SER A 310 -8.04 -19.90 -10.81
C SER A 310 -6.89 -19.45 -11.72
N THR A 311 -6.14 -20.42 -12.23
CA THR A 311 -5.19 -20.24 -13.35
C THR A 311 -5.78 -20.73 -14.68
N GLN A 312 -7.01 -21.25 -14.66
CA GLN A 312 -7.68 -21.86 -15.81
C GLN A 312 -9.03 -21.19 -16.07
N LEU A 313 -9.25 -20.74 -17.31
CA LEU A 313 -10.50 -20.07 -17.69
C LEU A 313 -11.75 -20.93 -17.49
N LYS A 314 -11.62 -22.25 -17.60
CA LYS A 314 -12.73 -23.20 -17.41
C LYS A 314 -13.13 -23.38 -15.94
N GLU A 315 -12.32 -22.89 -15.00
CA GLU A 315 -12.49 -23.10 -13.56
C GLU A 315 -12.77 -21.78 -12.82
N LEU A 316 -13.36 -20.79 -13.49
CA LEU A 316 -13.68 -19.47 -12.91
C LEU A 316 -14.94 -19.50 -12.04
N ASN A 317 -14.88 -20.28 -10.98
CA ASN A 317 -15.95 -20.32 -9.99
C ASN A 317 -15.89 -19.11 -9.05
N PRO A 318 -17.04 -18.62 -8.55
CA PRO A 318 -17.09 -17.64 -7.47
C PRO A 318 -16.19 -18.03 -6.31
N ILE A 319 -15.36 -17.10 -5.85
CA ILE A 319 -14.44 -17.34 -4.73
C ILE A 319 -15.08 -17.00 -3.40
N GLU A 320 -14.57 -17.62 -2.33
CA GLU A 320 -14.97 -17.31 -0.97
C GLU A 320 -14.70 -15.83 -0.64
N ARG A 321 -15.78 -15.11 -0.28
CA ARG A 321 -15.72 -13.70 0.09
C ARG A 321 -15.01 -13.54 1.42
N ILE A 322 -14.08 -12.60 1.49
CA ILE A 322 -13.58 -12.11 2.77
C ILE A 322 -14.66 -11.27 3.46
N THR A 323 -14.64 -11.26 4.79
CA THR A 323 -15.59 -10.50 5.62
C THR A 323 -15.20 -9.03 5.72
N GLN A 324 -16.14 -8.20 6.20
CA GLN A 324 -15.88 -6.78 6.48
C GLN A 324 -14.77 -6.57 7.51
N ASP A 325 -14.35 -7.58 8.27
CA ASP A 325 -13.19 -7.49 9.16
C ASP A 325 -11.92 -6.99 8.44
N TYR A 326 -11.77 -7.26 7.13
CA TYR A 326 -10.62 -6.79 6.35
C TYR A 326 -10.79 -5.37 5.78
N SER A 327 -11.85 -4.67 6.15
CA SER A 327 -12.14 -3.36 5.61
C SER A 327 -11.21 -2.27 6.14
N VAL A 328 -11.11 -1.15 5.43
CA VAL A 328 -10.34 0.04 5.86
C VAL A 328 -10.75 0.44 7.27
N SER A 329 -12.05 0.54 7.55
CA SER A 329 -12.54 0.93 8.87
C SER A 329 -12.07 -0.03 9.98
N ASN A 330 -12.17 -1.35 9.78
CA ASN A 330 -11.83 -2.34 10.80
C ASN A 330 -10.32 -2.55 10.99
N ILE A 331 -9.54 -2.50 9.90
CA ILE A 331 -8.08 -2.57 9.98
C ILE A 331 -7.52 -1.31 10.63
N CYS A 332 -8.01 -0.12 10.23
CA CYS A 332 -7.56 1.13 10.83
C CYS A 332 -7.99 1.26 12.29
N ASP A 333 -9.17 0.77 12.69
CA ASP A 333 -9.57 0.75 14.11
C ASP A 333 -8.64 -0.14 14.95
N PHE A 334 -8.27 -1.32 14.44
CA PHE A 334 -7.29 -2.17 15.09
C PHE A 334 -5.93 -1.47 15.27
N LEU A 335 -5.41 -0.86 14.21
CA LEU A 335 -4.17 -0.09 14.27
C LEU A 335 -4.29 1.09 15.25
N TYR A 336 -5.44 1.77 15.24
CA TYR A 336 -5.74 2.89 16.12
C TYR A 336 -5.67 2.51 17.59
N ASN A 337 -6.25 1.37 17.97
CA ASN A 337 -6.26 0.90 19.35
C ASN A 337 -4.84 0.59 19.85
N ILE A 338 -3.97 0.06 18.97
CA ILE A 338 -2.55 -0.14 19.29
C ILE A 338 -1.79 1.19 19.37
N ILE A 339 -2.04 2.13 18.45
CA ILE A 339 -1.43 3.47 18.52
C ILE A 339 -1.88 4.20 19.79
N LYS A 340 -3.10 3.97 20.26
CA LYS A 340 -3.65 4.55 21.49
C LYS A 340 -3.03 3.97 22.74
N SER A 341 -2.69 2.69 22.79
CA SER A 341 -1.99 2.12 23.95
C SER A 341 -0.59 2.71 24.14
N GLU A 342 -0.02 3.26 23.07
CA GLU A 342 1.22 4.01 23.11
C GLU A 342 1.04 5.48 23.52
N ARG A 343 -0.12 5.94 23.96
CA ARG A 343 -0.31 7.32 24.42
C ARG A 343 -0.12 7.37 25.92
#